data_AF-A0A6V7UNU9-F1
#
_entry.id   AF-A0A6V7UNU9-F1
#
_cell.length_a   1.000
_cell.length_b   1.000
_cell.length_c   1.000
_cell.angle_alpha   90.00
_cell.angle_beta   90.00
_cell.angle_gamma   90.00
#
_symmetry.space_group_name_H-M   'P 1'
#
loop_
_entity.id
_entity.type
_entity.pdbx_description
1 polymer ?
#
loop_
_entity_poly.entity_id
_entity_poly.type
_entity_poly.pdbx_seq_one_letter_code
_entity_poly.pdbx_strand_id
1 'polypeptide(L)'
;MSKSEFSHVLVPQQIIFQEKLNVDMDITWADSNTDLQSCLEKHFQTYTSNEMCPRCPNMEIPATLYIWKLPQIFVIHLGFFYSDGKNNNRFMEFPMEELDITNYLHHISADNELEKSNLIYSLYAILEHHTIPVNHLPQKLKTRKQKNGCGTTIKLLRI
;
A
#
# COMPACT_ATOMS: atom_id res chain seq x y z
N MET A 1 38.42 35.27 14.84
CA MET A 1 38.04 34.01 14.17
C MET A 1 36.57 33.77 14.46
N SER A 2 35.72 33.95 13.44
CA SER A 2 34.26 33.92 13.55
C SER A 2 33.75 32.49 13.75
N LYS A 3 32.86 32.31 14.72
CA LYS A 3 31.99 31.13 14.80
C LYS A 3 31.02 31.22 13.61
N SER A 4 31.11 30.29 12.66
CA SER A 4 30.10 30.14 11.62
C SER A 4 28.85 29.51 12.25
N GLU A 5 27.81 30.31 12.42
CA GLU A 5 26.46 29.83 12.71
C GLU A 5 25.96 29.00 11.52
N PHE A 6 25.88 27.68 11.70
CA PHE A 6 25.08 26.84 10.83
C PHE A 6 23.62 27.13 11.13
N SER A 7 23.06 28.08 10.37
CA SER A 7 21.61 28.22 10.26
C SER A 7 21.08 26.93 9.66
N HIS A 8 20.45 26.07 10.47
CA HIS A 8 19.62 25.00 9.97
C HIS A 8 18.56 25.65 9.07
N VAL A 9 18.77 25.58 7.75
CA VAL A 9 17.72 25.90 6.78
C VAL A 9 16.63 24.87 7.03
N LEU A 10 15.60 25.25 7.79
CA LEU A 10 14.38 24.48 7.92
C LEU A 10 13.78 24.41 6.52
N VAL A 11 14.08 23.33 5.80
CA VAL A 11 13.40 23.02 4.56
C VAL A 11 11.93 22.84 4.95
N PRO A 12 11.01 23.68 4.46
CA PRO A 12 9.61 23.55 4.83
C PRO A 12 9.11 22.20 4.35
N GLN A 13 8.76 21.33 5.30
CA GLN A 13 8.13 20.05 5.00
C GLN A 13 6.70 20.34 4.55
N GLN A 14 6.39 20.01 3.30
CA GLN A 14 5.03 20.09 2.79
C GLN A 14 4.29 18.82 3.19
N ILE A 15 3.13 18.97 3.83
CA ILE A 15 2.25 17.85 4.19
C ILE A 15 0.99 17.99 3.32
N ILE A 16 0.66 16.91 2.60
CA ILE A 16 -0.51 16.86 1.73
C ILE A 16 -1.42 15.75 2.23
N PHE A 17 -2.68 16.09 2.46
CA PHE A 17 -3.70 15.11 2.84
C PHE A 17 -4.53 14.73 1.60
N GLN A 18 -4.78 13.44 1.44
CA GLN A 18 -5.64 12.91 0.39
C GLN A 18 -6.62 11.92 1.00
N GLU A 19 -7.89 12.07 0.67
CA GLU A 19 -8.90 11.07 1.01
C GLU A 19 -8.86 9.94 -0.01
N LYS A 20 -8.74 8.70 0.49
CA LYS A 20 -8.79 7.49 -0.33
C LYS A 20 -9.72 6.46 0.30
N LEU A 21 -10.45 5.75 -0.56
CA LEU A 21 -11.34 4.64 -0.14
C LEU A 21 -10.58 3.32 0.00
N ASN A 22 -9.44 3.20 -0.68
CA ASN A 22 -8.60 2.01 -0.72
C ASN A 22 -7.12 2.39 -0.88
N VAL A 23 -6.25 1.47 -0.51
CA VAL A 23 -4.81 1.54 -0.78
C VAL A 23 -4.53 0.72 -2.04
N ASP A 24 -4.08 1.39 -3.09
CA ASP A 24 -3.64 0.76 -4.35
C ASP A 24 -2.15 0.43 -4.26
N MET A 25 -1.81 -0.85 -4.37
CA MET A 25 -0.43 -1.33 -4.35
C MET A 25 -0.07 -2.05 -5.65
N ASP A 26 1.08 -1.71 -6.21
CA ASP A 26 1.61 -2.37 -7.41
C ASP A 26 2.52 -3.53 -7.05
N ILE A 27 2.25 -4.72 -7.61
CA ILE A 27 3.10 -5.90 -7.43
C ILE A 27 3.95 -6.09 -8.69
N THR A 28 5.23 -5.72 -8.61
CA THR A 28 6.13 -5.80 -9.76
C THR A 28 6.79 -7.16 -9.89
N TRP A 29 7.27 -7.50 -11.11
CA TRP A 29 7.89 -8.79 -11.40
C TRP A 29 9.31 -8.94 -10.85
N ALA A 30 9.99 -7.82 -10.61
CA ALA A 30 11.33 -7.82 -10.01
C ALA A 30 11.29 -8.19 -8.52
N ASP A 31 10.14 -8.01 -7.87
CA ASP A 31 10.00 -8.31 -6.45
C ASP A 31 9.97 -9.83 -6.26
N SER A 32 10.90 -10.36 -5.48
CA SER A 32 10.89 -11.77 -5.05
C SER A 32 9.84 -12.04 -3.99
N ASN A 33 9.40 -10.99 -3.28
CA ASN A 33 8.47 -11.13 -2.17
C ASN A 33 7.04 -11.16 -2.68
N THR A 34 6.33 -12.21 -2.27
CA THR A 34 4.96 -12.50 -2.65
C THR A 34 4.00 -12.28 -1.48
N ASP A 35 4.41 -11.67 -0.38
CA ASP A 35 3.56 -11.46 0.78
C ASP A 35 3.06 -10.01 0.88
N LEU A 36 1.87 -9.85 1.48
CA LEU A 36 1.20 -8.57 1.66
C LEU A 36 2.01 -7.60 2.52
N GLN A 37 2.72 -8.11 3.52
CA GLN A 37 3.51 -7.29 4.45
C GLN A 37 4.64 -6.58 3.71
N SER A 38 5.40 -7.30 2.89
CA SER A 38 6.42 -6.73 2.01
C SER A 38 5.86 -5.68 1.05
N CYS A 39 4.63 -5.88 0.54
CA CYS A 39 3.99 -4.92 -0.35
C CYS A 39 3.61 -3.63 0.38
N LEU A 40 3.10 -3.73 1.61
CA LEU A 40 2.80 -2.58 2.46
C LEU A 40 4.10 -1.82 2.83
N GLU A 41 5.14 -2.53 3.25
CA GLU A 41 6.45 -1.94 3.55
C GLU A 41 6.99 -1.16 2.35
N LYS A 42 6.96 -1.75 1.16
CA LYS A 42 7.37 -1.09 -0.08
C LYS A 42 6.47 0.11 -0.44
N HIS A 43 5.15 0.01 -0.20
CA HIS A 43 4.22 1.09 -0.52
C HIS A 43 4.42 2.32 0.37
N PHE A 44 4.74 2.12 1.65
CA PHE A 44 4.94 3.20 2.62
C PHE A 44 6.41 3.60 2.82
N GLN A 45 7.36 2.97 2.11
CA GLN A 45 8.77 3.37 2.18
C GLN A 45 8.99 4.78 1.63
N THR A 46 10.02 5.45 2.14
CA THR A 46 10.46 6.73 1.58
C THR A 46 10.92 6.54 0.13
N TYR A 47 10.44 7.42 -0.75
CA TYR A 47 10.78 7.44 -2.17
C TYR A 47 11.21 8.85 -2.59
N THR A 48 11.83 8.95 -3.76
CA THR A 48 12.15 10.24 -4.38
C THR A 48 10.93 10.74 -5.14
N SER A 49 10.39 11.89 -4.73
CA SER A 49 9.26 12.52 -5.38
C SER A 49 9.62 13.05 -6.78
N ASN A 50 8.65 12.99 -7.70
CA ASN A 50 8.75 13.64 -9.01
C ASN A 50 8.44 15.15 -8.97
N GLU A 51 8.03 15.67 -7.80
CA GLU A 51 7.80 17.10 -7.59
C GLU A 51 9.11 17.88 -7.65
N MET A 52 9.07 19.09 -8.22
CA MET A 52 10.23 19.96 -8.29
C MET A 52 10.19 20.98 -7.15
N CYS A 53 11.29 21.10 -6.40
CA CYS A 53 11.37 22.10 -5.34
C CYS A 53 11.59 23.47 -6.00
N PRO A 54 10.68 24.44 -5.85
CA PRO A 54 10.83 25.74 -6.50
C PRO A 54 12.05 26.53 -5.99
N ARG A 55 12.62 26.12 -4.84
CA ARG A 55 13.83 26.72 -4.25
C ARG A 55 15.10 25.89 -4.48
N CYS A 56 14.97 24.62 -4.87
CA CYS A 56 16.08 23.66 -5.00
C CYS A 56 15.93 22.83 -6.29
N PRO A 57 16.18 23.42 -7.47
CA PRO A 57 15.84 22.80 -8.77
C PRO A 57 16.63 21.53 -9.13
N ASN A 58 17.67 21.19 -8.37
CA ASN A 58 18.55 20.05 -8.63
C ASN A 58 18.65 19.08 -7.45
N MET A 59 17.71 19.14 -6.50
CA MET A 59 17.72 18.30 -5.31
C MET A 59 16.59 17.27 -5.40
N GLU A 60 16.94 16.00 -5.17
CA GLU A 60 15.96 14.94 -4.95
C GLU A 60 15.14 15.26 -3.70
N ILE A 61 13.81 15.18 -3.82
CA ILE A 61 12.91 15.45 -2.71
C ILE A 61 12.47 14.12 -2.12
N PRO A 62 12.92 13.77 -0.89
CA PRO A 62 12.38 12.59 -0.21
C PRO A 62 10.91 12.83 0.13
N ALA A 63 10.07 11.85 -0.16
CA ALA A 63 8.67 11.81 0.20
C ALA A 63 8.33 10.47 0.84
N THR A 64 7.41 10.48 1.79
CA THR A 64 6.95 9.29 2.50
C THR A 64 5.44 9.37 2.63
N LEU A 65 4.77 8.26 2.40
CA LEU A 65 3.34 8.14 2.61
C LEU A 65 3.06 7.67 4.03
N TYR A 66 1.99 8.17 4.61
CA TYR A 66 1.48 7.70 5.89
C TYR A 66 -0.05 7.64 5.85
N ILE A 67 -0.60 6.75 6.66
CA ILE A 67 -2.01 6.74 6.99
C ILE A 67 -2.26 7.81 8.06
N TRP A 68 -3.15 8.75 7.76
CA TRP A 68 -3.53 9.78 8.74
C TRP A 68 -4.76 9.39 9.57
N LYS A 69 -5.69 8.65 8.96
CA LYS A 69 -6.92 8.19 9.60
C LYS A 69 -7.31 6.84 9.02
N LEU A 70 -7.75 5.94 9.88
CA LEU A 70 -8.11 4.59 9.54
C LEU A 70 -9.63 4.39 9.40
N PRO A 71 -10.07 3.77 8.30
CA PRO A 71 -11.46 3.35 8.16
C PRO A 71 -11.73 2.09 8.98
N GLN A 72 -12.99 1.84 9.35
CA GLN A 72 -13.38 0.56 9.96
C GLN A 72 -13.14 -0.63 9.02
N ILE A 73 -13.30 -0.38 7.72
CA ILE A 73 -13.05 -1.35 6.65
C ILE A 73 -11.84 -0.86 5.85
N PHE A 74 -10.74 -1.58 5.94
CA PHE A 74 -9.52 -1.27 5.18
C PHE A 74 -9.49 -2.08 3.89
N VAL A 75 -9.53 -1.38 2.75
CA VAL A 75 -9.55 -1.99 1.43
C VAL A 75 -8.18 -1.85 0.80
N ILE A 76 -7.59 -2.98 0.44
CA ILE A 76 -6.34 -3.07 -0.30
C ILE A 76 -6.66 -3.57 -1.70
N HIS A 77 -6.27 -2.78 -2.70
CA HIS A 77 -6.36 -3.18 -4.09
C HIS A 77 -4.95 -3.49 -4.61
N LEU A 78 -4.77 -4.70 -5.12
CA LEU A 78 -3.50 -5.17 -5.64
C LEU A 78 -3.54 -5.07 -7.16
N GLY A 79 -2.73 -4.16 -7.71
CA GLY A 79 -2.52 -3.99 -9.14
C GLY A 79 -1.61 -5.08 -9.69
N PHE A 80 -2.16 -5.91 -10.58
CA PHE A 80 -1.42 -6.97 -11.31
C PHE A 80 -1.29 -6.68 -12.80
N PHE A 81 -1.74 -5.51 -13.26
CA PHE A 81 -1.74 -5.15 -14.67
C PHE A 81 -0.43 -4.49 -15.06
N TYR A 82 0.15 -5.00 -16.14
CA TYR A 82 1.24 -4.33 -16.80
C TYR A 82 0.72 -3.20 -17.69
N SER A 83 1.57 -2.19 -17.92
CA SER A 83 1.35 -1.20 -18.98
C SER A 83 1.31 -1.80 -20.39
N ASP A 84 1.79 -3.04 -20.57
CA ASP A 84 1.68 -3.82 -21.81
C ASP A 84 0.40 -4.68 -21.90
N GLY A 85 -0.50 -4.57 -20.92
CA GLY A 85 -1.78 -5.29 -20.87
C GLY A 85 -1.67 -6.77 -20.48
N LYS A 86 -0.47 -7.26 -20.11
CA LYS A 86 -0.33 -8.60 -19.53
C LYS A 86 -0.86 -8.62 -18.09
N ASN A 87 -1.13 -9.84 -17.63
CA ASN A 87 -1.62 -10.13 -16.30
C ASN A 87 -0.50 -10.77 -15.47
N ASN A 88 -0.28 -10.28 -14.25
CA ASN A 88 0.58 -10.92 -13.26
C ASN A 88 -0.24 -11.97 -12.49
N ASN A 89 0.03 -13.26 -12.72
CA ASN A 89 -0.66 -14.38 -12.06
C ASN A 89 0.09 -14.88 -10.81
N ARG A 90 0.89 -14.03 -10.15
CA ARG A 90 1.62 -14.41 -8.94
C ARG A 90 0.65 -14.66 -7.79
N PHE A 91 0.96 -15.71 -7.03
CA PHE A 91 0.32 -15.92 -5.74
C PHE A 91 0.77 -14.82 -4.79
N MET A 92 -0.18 -14.30 -4.01
CA MET A 92 0.11 -13.44 -2.89
C MET A 92 -0.29 -14.12 -1.59
N GLU A 93 0.63 -14.14 -0.64
CA GLU A 93 0.36 -14.55 0.73
C GLU A 93 -0.13 -13.34 1.52
N PHE A 94 -1.20 -13.52 2.29
CA PHE A 94 -1.74 -12.48 3.16
C PHE A 94 -2.25 -13.12 4.45
N PRO A 95 -2.12 -12.41 5.60
CA PRO A 95 -2.65 -12.90 6.86
C PRO A 95 -4.18 -12.93 6.82
N MET A 96 -4.77 -13.98 7.40
CA MET A 96 -6.22 -14.08 7.59
C MET A 96 -6.69 -13.27 8.80
N GLU A 97 -5.86 -13.18 9.82
CA GLU A 97 -6.13 -12.47 11.07
C GLU A 97 -4.87 -11.70 11.45
N GLU A 98 -5.03 -10.72 12.33
CA GLU A 98 -3.91 -10.02 12.97
C GLU A 98 -2.99 -9.22 12.03
N LEU A 99 -3.52 -8.61 10.95
CA LEU A 99 -2.74 -7.63 10.18
C LEU A 99 -2.57 -6.35 10.99
N ASP A 100 -1.37 -6.12 11.51
CA ASP A 100 -0.99 -4.88 12.19
C ASP A 100 -0.54 -3.81 11.19
N ILE A 101 -1.28 -2.71 11.12
CA ILE A 101 -0.97 -1.56 10.26
C ILE A 101 -0.41 -0.36 11.02
N THR A 102 -0.08 -0.52 12.31
CA THR A 102 0.39 0.56 13.19
C THR A 102 1.60 1.29 12.63
N ASN A 103 2.52 0.54 12.00
CA ASN A 103 3.77 1.08 11.46
C ASN A 103 3.57 2.03 10.27
N TYR A 104 2.38 2.04 9.66
CA TYR A 104 2.06 2.90 8.51
C TYR A 104 1.30 4.16 8.91
N LEU A 105 0.94 4.31 10.19
CA LEU A 105 0.31 5.53 10.70
C LEU A 105 1.32 6.65 10.88
N HIS A 106 0.87 7.87 10.64
CA HIS A 106 1.66 9.04 11.01
C HIS A 106 1.76 9.15 12.55
N HIS A 107 2.93 9.52 13.07
CA HIS A 107 3.23 9.51 14.51
C HIS A 107 2.38 10.47 15.36
N ILE A 108 1.85 11.55 14.75
CA ILE A 108 0.90 12.49 15.40
C ILE A 108 -0.55 12.29 14.94
N SER A 109 -0.87 11.20 14.24
CA SER A 109 -2.28 10.94 13.89
C SER A 109 -3.08 10.62 15.15
N ALA A 110 -4.34 11.08 15.20
CA ALA A 110 -5.23 10.81 16.33
C ALA A 110 -5.41 9.31 16.60
N ASP A 111 -5.33 8.49 15.53
CA ASP A 111 -5.43 7.04 15.62
C ASP A 111 -4.18 6.38 16.20
N ASN A 112 -3.04 7.07 16.25
CA ASN A 112 -1.84 6.60 16.95
C ASN A 112 -1.91 6.90 18.46
N GLU A 113 -2.60 7.98 18.84
CA GLU A 113 -2.83 8.33 20.25
C GLU A 113 -3.92 7.47 20.92
N LEU A 114 -4.90 6.99 20.14
CA LEU A 114 -5.96 6.08 20.57
C LEU A 114 -5.46 4.62 20.55
N GLU A 115 -4.84 4.18 21.64
CA GLU A 115 -4.45 2.79 21.99
C GLU A 115 -4.19 1.84 20.81
N LYS A 116 -2.91 1.50 20.60
CA LYS A 116 -2.38 0.54 19.62
C LYS A 116 -3.14 -0.79 19.50
N SER A 117 -3.92 -1.17 20.52
CA SER A 117 -4.76 -2.37 20.55
C SER A 117 -5.83 -2.41 19.44
N ASN A 118 -6.24 -1.25 18.89
CA ASN A 118 -7.30 -1.21 17.89
C ASN A 118 -6.80 -1.19 16.44
N LEU A 119 -5.50 -1.37 16.17
CA LEU A 119 -4.94 -1.17 14.81
C LEU A 119 -4.74 -2.47 14.04
N ILE A 120 -5.40 -3.52 14.51
CA ILE A 120 -5.30 -4.88 14.00
C ILE A 120 -6.52 -5.17 13.13
N TYR A 121 -6.28 -5.70 11.93
CA TYR A 121 -7.32 -6.04 10.97
C TYR A 121 -7.34 -7.52 10.67
N SER A 122 -8.55 -8.05 10.50
CA SER A 122 -8.75 -9.42 10.02
C SER A 122 -9.41 -9.42 8.65
N LEU A 123 -9.06 -10.42 7.86
CA LEU A 123 -9.65 -10.63 6.56
C LEU A 123 -11.11 -11.00 6.68
N TYR A 124 -11.99 -10.25 6.01
CA TYR A 124 -13.41 -10.60 5.94
C TYR A 124 -13.90 -10.90 4.53
N ALA A 125 -13.25 -10.36 3.49
CA ALA A 125 -13.61 -10.66 2.11
C ALA A 125 -12.43 -10.53 1.15
N ILE A 126 -12.44 -11.36 0.11
CA ILE A 126 -11.55 -11.27 -1.04
C ILE A 126 -12.42 -11.17 -2.28
N LEU A 127 -12.11 -10.22 -3.15
CA LEU A 127 -12.59 -10.20 -4.53
C LEU A 127 -11.43 -10.64 -5.43
N GLU A 128 -11.47 -11.89 -5.86
CA GLU A 128 -10.55 -12.41 -6.88
C GLU A 128 -11.08 -12.05 -8.26
N HIS A 129 -10.24 -11.47 -9.11
CA HIS A 129 -10.55 -11.27 -10.51
C HIS A 129 -9.97 -12.44 -11.32
N HIS A 130 -10.86 -13.23 -11.93
CA HIS A 130 -10.47 -14.31 -12.83
C HIS A 130 -10.66 -13.83 -14.28
N THR A 131 -9.56 -13.55 -14.95
CA THR A 131 -9.59 -13.33 -16.39
C THR A 131 -9.79 -14.68 -17.07
N ILE A 132 -11.02 -15.00 -17.47
CA ILE A 132 -11.29 -16.15 -18.32
C ILE A 132 -10.76 -15.78 -19.72
N PRO A 133 -9.80 -16.52 -20.31
CA PRO A 133 -9.43 -16.28 -21.70
C PRO A 133 -10.68 -16.42 -22.57
N VAL A 134 -10.97 -15.40 -23.38
CA VAL A 134 -12.22 -15.20 -24.14
C VAL A 134 -12.56 -16.33 -25.12
N ASN A 135 -11.70 -17.34 -25.24
CA ASN A 135 -11.83 -18.42 -26.20
C ASN A 135 -12.38 -19.75 -25.64
N HIS A 136 -12.63 -19.89 -24.33
CA HIS A 136 -13.18 -21.14 -23.79
C HIS A 136 -14.10 -20.94 -22.57
N LEU A 137 -15.39 -21.23 -22.73
CA LEU A 137 -16.30 -21.67 -21.65
C LEU A 137 -16.72 -23.13 -21.94
N PRO A 138 -16.95 -24.01 -20.93
CA PRO A 138 -17.90 -23.73 -19.86
C PRO A 138 -17.50 -24.10 -18.42
N GLN A 139 -18.26 -23.46 -17.53
CA GLN A 139 -18.49 -23.59 -16.08
C GLN A 139 -17.97 -24.84 -15.34
N LYS A 140 -17.22 -24.62 -14.25
CA LYS A 140 -17.22 -25.49 -13.05
C LYS A 140 -17.10 -24.65 -11.77
N LEU A 141 -18.13 -24.69 -10.94
CA LEU A 141 -18.06 -24.29 -9.53
C LEU A 141 -17.15 -25.30 -8.80
N LYS A 142 -16.08 -24.81 -8.17
CA LYS A 142 -15.14 -25.64 -7.41
C LYS A 142 -14.78 -24.95 -6.10
N THR A 143 -15.14 -25.59 -4.98
CA THR A 143 -14.87 -25.13 -3.62
C THR A 143 -13.44 -25.45 -3.16
N ARG A 144 -12.89 -24.53 -2.35
CA ARG A 144 -11.70 -24.64 -1.48
C ARG A 144 -10.47 -25.32 -2.10
N LYS A 145 -9.78 -24.56 -2.95
CA LYS A 145 -8.31 -24.51 -3.08
C LYS A 145 -8.02 -23.31 -3.98
N GLN A 146 -7.37 -22.28 -3.44
CA GLN A 146 -6.97 -21.07 -4.18
C GLN A 146 -6.30 -21.46 -5.49
N LYS A 147 -6.78 -20.87 -6.59
CA LYS A 147 -6.17 -20.98 -7.91
C LYS A 147 -6.25 -19.64 -8.62
N ASN A 148 -5.08 -19.18 -9.08
CA ASN A 148 -4.82 -18.24 -10.16
C ASN A 148 -5.92 -17.17 -10.37
N GLY A 149 -5.80 -16.08 -9.62
CA GLY A 149 -6.48 -14.81 -9.89
C GLY A 149 -5.47 -13.79 -10.42
N CYS A 150 -5.92 -12.91 -11.32
CA CYS A 150 -5.19 -11.73 -11.76
C CYS A 150 -6.00 -10.52 -11.30
N GLY A 151 -5.51 -9.74 -10.35
CA GLY A 151 -6.31 -8.72 -9.67
C GLY A 151 -6.94 -9.30 -8.42
N THR A 152 -6.54 -8.82 -7.24
CA THR A 152 -7.15 -9.22 -5.98
C THR A 152 -7.42 -7.97 -5.17
N THR A 153 -8.70 -7.72 -4.87
CA THR A 153 -9.05 -6.74 -3.85
C THR A 153 -9.24 -7.48 -2.54
N ILE A 154 -8.41 -7.15 -1.56
CA ILE A 154 -8.50 -7.67 -0.21
C ILE A 154 -9.27 -6.66 0.63
N LYS A 155 -10.35 -7.09 1.28
CA LYS A 155 -11.08 -6.26 2.21
C LYS A 155 -10.90 -6.80 3.63
N LEU A 156 -10.45 -5.92 4.51
CA LEU A 156 -10.13 -6.22 5.89
C LEU A 156 -11.05 -5.44 6.81
N LEU A 157 -11.49 -6.09 7.88
CA LEU A 157 -12.40 -5.54 8.88
C LEU A 157 -11.61 -5.37 10.16
N ARG A 158 -11.74 -4.19 10.75
CA ARG A 158 -11.28 -3.90 12.11
C ARG A 158 -12.23 -4.61 13.09
N ILE A 159 -11.71 -5.59 13.83
CA ILE A 159 -12.47 -6.32 14.87
C ILE A 159 -12.36 -5.58 16.19
#